data_AF-A0A558IZL8-F1
#
_entry.id   AF-A0A558IZL8-F1
#
_cell.length_a   1.000
_cell.length_b   1.000
_cell.length_c   1.000
_cell.angle_alpha   90.00
_cell.angle_beta   90.00
_cell.angle_gamma   90.00
#
_symmetry.space_group_name_H-M   'P 1'
#
loop_
_entity.id
_entity.type
_entity.pdbx_description
1 polymer ?
#
loop_
_entity_poly.entity_id
_entity_poly.type
_entity_poly.pdbx_seq_one_letter_code
_entity_poly.pdbx_strand_id
1 'polypeptide(L)'
;MDVSTDLSILMTEAEWNKVLEGMPQRLREGGVEPQDINAEVVSFTCEPDNILVNEYMDKHGQPPVGEHVWRVIVNGSSDLPLTKVTAAVADCLPPHTLWYGTSEIGHTEFGLGTSCAWQGGV
;
A
#
# COMPACT_ATOMS: atom_id res chain seq x y z
N MET A 1 -2.35 10.39 17.03
CA MET A 1 -3.73 10.16 16.56
C MET A 1 -3.79 8.86 15.77
N ASP A 2 -4.86 8.06 15.87
CA ASP A 2 -5.00 6.85 15.05
C ASP A 2 -5.26 7.21 13.59
N VAL A 3 -4.54 6.55 12.69
CA VAL A 3 -4.58 6.80 11.25
C VAL A 3 -4.59 5.49 10.48
N SER A 4 -5.28 5.50 9.34
CA SER A 4 -5.29 4.40 8.38
C SER A 4 -4.91 4.95 7.02
N THR A 5 -4.01 4.28 6.33
CA THR A 5 -3.66 4.60 4.94
C THR A 5 -4.05 3.44 4.04
N ASP A 6 -4.89 3.70 3.05
CA ASP A 6 -5.35 2.72 2.07
C ASP A 6 -4.82 3.12 0.70
N LEU A 7 -3.86 2.34 0.17
CA LEU A 7 -3.26 2.54 -1.14
C LEU A 7 -3.56 1.36 -2.05
N SER A 8 -3.90 1.66 -3.31
CA SER A 8 -3.73 0.72 -4.41
C SER A 8 -2.37 0.96 -5.07
N ILE A 9 -1.56 -0.08 -5.22
CA ILE A 9 -0.21 -0.01 -5.80
C ILE A 9 -0.04 -1.08 -6.89
N LEU A 10 0.76 -0.81 -7.92
CA LEU A 10 1.08 -1.78 -8.97
C LEU A 10 2.56 -2.20 -8.87
N MET A 11 2.80 -3.48 -8.55
CA MET A 11 4.15 -4.05 -8.48
C MET A 11 4.14 -5.59 -8.50
N THR A 12 5.30 -6.19 -8.72
CA THR A 12 5.47 -7.64 -8.60
C THR A 12 5.42 -8.10 -7.14
N GLU A 13 5.09 -9.37 -6.90
CA GLU A 13 5.14 -9.96 -5.55
C GLU A 13 6.55 -9.88 -4.92
N ALA A 14 7.59 -10.06 -5.73
CA ALA A 14 8.97 -9.97 -5.27
C ALA A 14 9.36 -8.55 -4.81
N GLU A 15 8.82 -7.51 -5.46
CA GLU A 15 9.01 -6.13 -5.03
C GLU A 15 8.22 -5.83 -3.76
N TRP A 16 6.97 -6.29 -3.69
CA TRP A 16 6.14 -6.13 -2.48
C TRP A 16 6.81 -6.74 -1.24
N ASN A 17 7.30 -7.97 -1.34
CA ASN A 17 7.99 -8.64 -0.23
C ASN A 17 9.22 -7.86 0.25
N LYS A 18 10.01 -7.28 -0.68
CA LYS A 18 11.16 -6.44 -0.32
C LYS A 18 10.76 -5.12 0.34
N VAL A 19 9.68 -4.50 -0.12
CA VAL A 19 9.14 -3.29 0.49
C VAL A 19 8.69 -3.59 1.92
N LEU A 20 7.94 -4.68 2.11
CA LEU A 20 7.39 -5.09 3.39
C LEU A 20 8.48 -5.35 4.45
N GLU A 21 9.61 -5.94 4.08
CA GLU A 21 10.74 -6.18 4.99
C GLU A 21 11.25 -4.91 5.69
N GLY A 22 11.27 -3.78 4.98
CA GLY A 22 11.79 -2.50 5.49
C GLY A 22 10.71 -1.49 5.90
N MET A 23 9.46 -1.68 5.47
CA MET A 23 8.39 -0.71 5.63
C MET A 23 8.13 -0.33 7.10
N PRO A 24 8.01 -1.27 8.06
CA PRO A 24 7.74 -0.91 9.46
C PRO A 24 8.78 0.06 10.05
N GLN A 25 10.07 -0.19 9.78
CA GLN A 25 11.14 0.68 10.27
C GLN A 25 11.09 2.06 9.59
N ARG A 26 10.93 2.10 8.26
CA ARG A 26 10.86 3.36 7.51
C ARG A 26 9.67 4.22 7.91
N LEU A 27 8.52 3.61 8.21
CA LEU A 27 7.34 4.32 8.72
C LEU A 27 7.65 5.00 10.06
N ARG A 28 8.29 4.30 11.00
CA ARG A 28 8.70 4.87 12.29
C ARG A 28 9.66 6.04 12.12
N GLU A 29 10.67 5.89 11.27
CA GLU A 29 11.59 6.97 10.91
C GLU A 29 10.87 8.16 10.25
N GLY A 30 9.78 7.89 9.52
CA GLY A 30 8.90 8.88 8.91
C GLY A 30 7.85 9.49 9.84
N GLY A 31 7.81 9.12 11.14
CA GLY A 31 6.87 9.67 12.12
C GLY A 31 5.49 9.01 12.14
N VAL A 32 5.37 7.79 11.61
CA VAL A 32 4.17 6.94 11.68
C VAL A 32 4.53 5.67 12.45
N GLU A 33 3.87 5.38 13.55
CA GLU A 33 4.05 4.13 14.29
C GLU A 33 3.03 3.09 13.74
N PRO A 34 3.47 2.09 12.95
CA PRO A 34 2.58 1.10 12.37
C PRO A 34 2.14 0.09 13.43
N GLN A 35 0.85 -0.23 13.45
CA GLN A 35 0.26 -1.29 14.28
C GLN A 35 0.11 -2.59 13.47
N ASP A 36 -0.39 -2.46 12.24
CA ASP A 36 -0.53 -3.55 11.29
C ASP A 36 -0.38 -3.05 9.85
N ILE A 37 0.12 -3.94 9.00
CA ILE A 37 0.21 -3.74 7.56
C ILE A 37 -0.46 -4.94 6.92
N ASN A 38 -1.48 -4.69 6.13
CA ASN A 38 -2.25 -5.71 5.43
C ASN A 38 -2.16 -5.45 3.93
N ALA A 39 -2.08 -6.52 3.14
CA ALA A 39 -2.06 -6.40 1.70
C ALA A 39 -2.75 -7.60 1.04
N GLU A 40 -3.49 -7.33 -0.02
CA GLU A 40 -4.08 -8.35 -0.88
C GLU A 40 -3.96 -7.98 -2.36
N VAL A 41 -3.80 -9.00 -3.19
CA VAL A 41 -3.89 -8.85 -4.65
C VAL A 41 -5.36 -8.65 -5.02
N VAL A 42 -5.65 -7.53 -5.68
CA VAL A 42 -6.97 -7.24 -6.22
C VAL A 42 -7.15 -8.04 -7.51
N SER A 43 -8.16 -8.91 -7.53
CA SER A 43 -8.52 -9.66 -8.74
C SER A 43 -9.45 -8.85 -9.64
N PHE A 44 -9.03 -8.62 -10.88
CA PHE A 44 -9.82 -7.91 -11.90
C PHE A 44 -10.67 -8.84 -12.78
N THR A 45 -10.92 -10.07 -12.34
CA THR A 45 -11.69 -11.07 -13.12
C THR A 45 -13.10 -10.63 -13.50
N CYS A 46 -13.67 -9.63 -12.82
CA CYS A 46 -15.01 -9.11 -13.11
C CYS A 46 -15.02 -7.65 -13.62
N GLU A 47 -13.96 -6.89 -13.38
CA GLU A 47 -13.85 -5.48 -13.76
C GLU A 47 -12.43 -5.20 -14.27
N PRO A 48 -12.21 -5.27 -15.59
CA PRO A 48 -10.87 -5.15 -16.17
C PRO A 48 -10.33 -3.71 -16.19
N ASP A 49 -11.15 -2.73 -15.78
CA ASP A 49 -10.79 -1.31 -15.83
C ASP A 49 -10.19 -0.87 -14.49
N ASN A 50 -8.87 -0.89 -14.41
CA ASN A 50 -8.12 -0.38 -13.27
C ASN A 50 -7.19 0.76 -13.71
N ILE A 51 -7.24 1.88 -12.99
CA ILE A 51 -6.49 3.10 -13.32
C ILE A 51 -4.98 2.83 -13.40
N LEU A 52 -4.42 2.00 -12.51
CA LEU A 52 -2.97 1.69 -12.52
C LEU A 52 -2.59 0.81 -13.70
N VAL A 53 -3.45 -0.13 -14.08
CA VAL A 53 -3.25 -0.97 -15.27
C VAL A 53 -3.30 -0.12 -16.53
N ASN A 54 -4.26 0.81 -16.62
CA ASN A 54 -4.37 1.75 -17.74
C ASN A 54 -3.13 2.66 -17.82
N GLU A 55 -2.70 3.25 -16.70
CA GLU A 55 -1.51 4.11 -16.69
C GLU A 55 -0.23 3.33 -17.04
N TYR A 56 -0.12 2.07 -16.61
CA TYR A 56 0.99 1.20 -17.02
C TYR A 56 0.95 0.95 -18.53
N MET A 57 -0.20 0.63 -19.09
CA MET A 57 -0.36 0.42 -20.54
C MET A 57 -0.02 1.68 -21.33
N ASP A 58 -0.45 2.85 -20.87
CA ASP A 58 -0.14 4.13 -21.52
C ASP A 58 1.37 4.42 -21.52
N LYS A 59 2.08 4.06 -20.43
CA LYS A 59 3.53 4.24 -20.29
C LYS A 59 4.36 3.21 -21.04
N HIS A 60 3.93 1.95 -21.08
CA HIS A 60 4.74 0.82 -21.56
C HIS A 60 4.26 0.21 -22.88
N GLY A 61 3.06 0.57 -23.35
CA GLY A 61 2.47 0.07 -24.60
C GLY A 61 2.00 -1.39 -24.53
N GLN A 62 2.00 -2.00 -23.35
CA GLN A 62 1.61 -3.39 -23.12
C GLN A 62 1.00 -3.55 -21.71
N PRO A 63 0.12 -4.55 -21.49
CA PRO A 63 -0.41 -4.81 -20.16
C PRO A 63 0.68 -5.32 -19.20
N PRO A 64 0.52 -5.11 -17.89
CA PRO A 64 1.38 -5.74 -16.89
C PRO A 64 1.26 -7.27 -16.96
N VAL A 65 2.39 -7.96 -16.83
CA VAL A 65 2.45 -9.44 -16.95
C VAL A 65 2.83 -10.09 -15.62
N GLY A 66 3.76 -9.49 -14.89
CA GLY A 66 4.21 -9.98 -13.57
C GLY A 66 3.76 -9.10 -12.41
N GLU A 67 3.29 -7.91 -12.70
CA GLU A 67 2.79 -6.95 -11.73
C GLU A 67 1.33 -7.22 -11.40
N HIS A 68 1.00 -7.04 -10.12
CA HIS A 68 -0.35 -7.13 -9.61
C HIS A 68 -0.74 -5.81 -8.97
N VAL A 69 -2.03 -5.49 -9.01
CA VAL A 69 -2.53 -4.41 -8.16
C VAL A 69 -2.72 -4.97 -6.77
N TRP A 70 -2.03 -4.37 -5.82
CA TRP A 70 -2.18 -4.67 -4.40
C TRP A 70 -3.01 -3.57 -3.76
N ARG A 71 -3.99 -3.96 -2.94
CA ARG A 71 -4.58 -3.05 -1.95
C ARG A 71 -3.79 -3.21 -0.68
N VAL A 72 -3.20 -2.12 -0.19
CA VAL A 72 -2.35 -2.08 0.99
C VAL A 72 -2.99 -1.15 2.01
N ILE A 73 -3.24 -1.68 3.21
CA ILE A 73 -3.73 -0.91 4.34
C ILE A 73 -2.66 -0.89 5.42
N VAL A 74 -2.24 0.31 5.80
CA VAL A 74 -1.34 0.56 6.92
C VAL A 74 -2.14 1.25 8.00
N ASN A 75 -2.41 0.53 9.09
CA ASN A 75 -3.01 1.10 10.28
C ASN A 75 -1.93 1.42 11.30
N GLY A 76 -2.09 2.53 12.00
CA GLY A 76 -1.10 2.96 12.97
C GLY A 76 -1.50 4.23 13.71
N SER A 77 -0.50 4.88 14.26
CA SER A 77 -0.67 6.16 14.93
C SER A 77 0.37 7.17 14.46
N SER A 78 -0.04 8.43 14.34
CA SER A 78 0.83 9.54 13.99
C SER A 78 0.25 10.86 14.49
N ASP A 79 1.12 11.85 14.71
CA ASP A 79 0.73 13.24 15.00
C ASP A 79 0.92 14.15 13.77
N LEU A 80 1.30 13.56 12.62
CA LEU A 80 1.45 14.27 11.36
C LEU A 80 0.08 14.60 10.74
N PRO A 81 0.00 15.66 9.90
CA PRO A 81 -1.15 15.84 9.01
C PRO A 81 -1.35 14.63 8.09
N LEU A 82 -2.59 14.27 7.77
CA LEU A 82 -2.91 13.08 6.96
C LEU A 82 -2.14 13.04 5.63
N THR A 83 -1.97 14.16 4.95
CA THR A 83 -1.18 14.23 3.70
C THR A 83 0.28 13.83 3.89
N LYS A 84 0.85 14.07 5.08
CA LYS A 84 2.21 13.66 5.45
C LYS A 84 2.27 12.20 5.86
N VAL A 85 1.21 11.66 6.47
CA VAL A 85 1.06 10.22 6.70
C VAL A 85 1.02 9.47 5.36
N THR A 86 0.21 9.94 4.40
CA THR A 86 0.15 9.35 3.05
C THR A 86 1.51 9.38 2.37
N ALA A 87 2.21 10.51 2.44
CA ALA A 87 3.57 10.63 1.90
C ALA A 87 4.55 9.66 2.56
N ALA A 88 4.53 9.49 3.88
CA ALA A 88 5.41 8.57 4.58
C ALA A 88 5.21 7.10 4.13
N VAL A 89 3.96 6.69 3.89
CA VAL A 89 3.65 5.36 3.35
C VAL A 89 4.09 5.25 1.89
N ALA A 90 3.79 6.25 1.06
CA ALA A 90 4.18 6.25 -0.35
C ALA A 90 5.71 6.27 -0.55
N ASP A 91 6.45 6.97 0.32
CA ASP A 91 7.91 7.04 0.29
C ASP A 91 8.59 5.70 0.60
N CYS A 92 7.85 4.74 1.19
CA CYS A 92 8.32 3.37 1.36
C CYS A 92 8.38 2.58 0.04
N LEU A 93 7.61 3.01 -0.96
CA LEU A 93 7.52 2.36 -2.27
C LEU A 93 8.72 2.72 -3.15
N PRO A 94 9.11 1.87 -4.13
CA PRO A 94 10.06 2.24 -5.16
C PRO A 94 9.63 3.50 -5.93
N PRO A 95 10.56 4.38 -6.35
CA PRO A 95 10.21 5.66 -6.99
C PRO A 95 9.39 5.58 -8.29
N HIS A 96 9.38 4.41 -8.93
CA HIS A 96 8.67 4.17 -10.19
C HIS A 96 7.30 3.49 -9.99
N THR A 97 6.94 3.17 -8.74
CA THR A 97 5.68 2.48 -8.44
C THR A 97 4.49 3.38 -8.75
N LEU A 98 3.55 2.86 -9.54
CA LEU A 98 2.25 3.52 -9.74
C LEU A 98 1.38 3.23 -8.52
N TRP A 99 0.77 4.27 -7.97
CA TRP A 99 -0.13 4.13 -6.83
C TRP A 99 -1.17 5.23 -6.77
N TYR A 100 -2.29 4.95 -6.11
CA TYR A 100 -3.27 5.95 -5.69
C TYR A 100 -3.84 5.57 -4.32
N GLY A 101 -4.40 6.54 -3.62
CA GLY A 101 -4.98 6.34 -2.29
C GLY A 101 -4.73 7.52 -1.37
N THR A 102 -5.14 7.39 -0.11
CA THR A 102 -4.99 8.45 0.89
C THR A 102 -4.96 7.88 2.30
N SER A 103 -4.60 8.74 3.25
CA SER A 103 -4.75 8.49 4.68
C SER A 103 -6.01 9.16 5.22
N GLU A 104 -6.63 8.51 6.20
CA GLU A 104 -7.80 8.97 6.95
C GLU A 104 -7.57 8.79 8.46
N ILE A 105 -8.40 9.44 9.28
CA ILE A 105 -8.38 9.26 10.73
C ILE A 105 -9.10 7.97 11.08
N GLY A 106 -8.52 7.17 11.98
CA GLY A 106 -9.11 5.96 12.50
C GLY A 106 -8.38 4.70 12.05
N HIS A 107 -9.12 3.60 11.96
CA HIS A 107 -8.61 2.27 11.64
C HIS A 107 -9.49 1.65 10.58
N THR A 108 -8.88 1.07 9.55
CA THR A 108 -9.60 0.34 8.51
C THR A 108 -9.45 -1.15 8.74
N GLU A 109 -10.57 -1.82 9.00
CA GLU A 109 -10.62 -3.28 9.05
C GLU A 109 -10.56 -3.84 7.63
N PHE A 110 -9.68 -4.82 7.42
CA PHE A 110 -9.70 -5.62 6.20
C PHE A 110 -10.82 -6.68 6.29
N GLY A 111 -11.51 -6.92 5.17
CA GLY A 111 -12.60 -7.89 5.11
C GLY A 111 -12.15 -9.31 5.49
N LEU A 112 -13.10 -10.15 5.91
CA LEU A 112 -12.85 -11.55 6.28
C LEU A 112 -12.21 -12.32 5.12
N GLY A 113 -10.88 -12.51 5.16
CA GLY A 113 -10.13 -13.28 4.15
C GLY A 113 -8.77 -12.69 3.75
N THR A 114 -8.46 -11.45 4.14
CA THR A 114 -7.19 -10.80 3.79
C THR A 114 -6.03 -11.38 4.63
N SER A 115 -4.89 -11.60 3.98
CA SER A 115 -3.67 -12.03 4.66
C SER A 115 -3.05 -10.85 5.43
N CYS A 116 -2.88 -11.03 6.74
CA CYS A 116 -2.18 -10.06 7.57
C CYS A 116 -0.69 -10.12 7.23
N ALA A 117 -0.16 -9.08 6.58
CA ALA A 117 1.20 -9.09 6.03
C ALA A 117 2.26 -8.83 7.12
N TRP A 118 1.90 -8.03 8.13
CA TRP A 118 2.74 -7.79 9.29
C TRP A 118 1.88 -7.37 10.50
N GLN A 119 2.26 -7.84 11.69
CA GLN A 119 1.68 -7.43 12.98
C GLN A 119 2.80 -7.01 13.93
N GLY A 120 2.58 -5.93 14.67
CA GLY A 120 3.52 -5.41 15.67
C GLY A 120 4.05 -6.49 16.60
N GLY A 121 5.34 -6.80 16.49
CA GLY A 121 6.06 -7.65 17.42
C GLY A 121 6.27 -6.93 18.76
N VAL A 122 5.99 -7.66 19.86
CA VAL A 122 6.24 -7.23 21.25
C VAL A 122 7.74 -7.10 21.52
#